data_AF-A0A2E2UA81-F1
#
_entry.id   AF-A0A2E2UA81-F1
#
_cell.length_a   1.000
_cell.length_b   1.000
_cell.length_c   1.000
_cell.angle_alpha   90.00
_cell.angle_beta   90.00
_cell.angle_gamma   90.00
#
_symmetry.space_group_name_H-M   'P 1'
#
loop_
_entity.id
_entity.type
_entity.pdbx_description
1 polymer ?
#
loop_
_entity_poly.entity_id
_entity_poly.type
_entity_poly.pdbx_seq_one_letter_code
_entity_poly.pdbx_strand_id
1 'polypeptide(L)'
;MLSLFLKSLIAFTISFVVLSFHIQKKPIFYHLTEIMGPLGTDIQKSIGKSVKRGMKKSSEIGQDFIQNNKPEYQDYVESKRSSGKLGHSKETVLEEIRKEEKRKLDELINSN
;
A
#
# COMPACT_ATOMS: atom_id res chain seq x y z
N MET A 1 7.17 9.64 27.08
CA MET A 1 8.03 9.40 25.91
C MET A 1 7.37 9.90 24.63
N LEU A 2 6.24 9.33 24.20
CA LEU A 2 5.58 9.67 22.93
C LEU A 2 5.25 11.17 22.75
N SER A 3 4.77 11.84 23.80
CA SER A 3 4.47 13.28 23.77
C SER A 3 5.71 14.15 23.56
N LEU A 4 6.87 13.72 24.04
CA LEU A 4 8.15 14.42 23.91
C LEU A 4 8.67 14.29 22.47
N PHE A 5 8.54 13.09 21.88
CA PHE A 5 8.79 12.85 20.46
C PHE A 5 7.87 13.68 19.56
N LEU A 6 6.56 13.73 19.86
CA LEU A 6 5.60 14.48 19.05
C LEU A 6 5.90 15.99 19.06
N LYS A 7 6.22 16.56 20.22
CA LYS A 7 6.65 17.96 20.35
C LYS A 7 7.93 18.24 19.57
N SER A 8 8.91 17.34 19.66
CA SER A 8 10.15 17.43 18.89
C SER A 8 9.89 17.37 17.38
N LEU A 9 9.00 16.49 16.93
CA LEU A 9 8.65 16.35 15.51
C LEU A 9 7.94 17.60 14.99
N ILE A 10 7.03 18.17 15.78
CA ILE A 10 6.34 19.42 15.44
C ILE A 10 7.33 20.59 15.38
N ALA A 11 8.18 20.74 16.37
CA ALA A 11 9.22 21.78 16.40
C ALA A 11 10.19 21.65 15.20
N PHE A 12 10.59 20.43 14.88
CA PHE A 12 11.41 20.14 13.70
C PHE A 12 10.68 20.52 12.39
N THR A 13 9.40 20.16 12.27
CA THR A 13 8.59 20.46 11.08
C THR A 13 8.45 21.97 10.89
N ILE A 14 8.16 22.72 11.96
CA ILE A 14 8.05 24.18 11.91
C ILE A 14 9.38 24.81 11.50
N SER A 15 10.49 24.34 12.08
CA SER A 15 11.83 24.82 11.74
C SER A 15 12.16 24.56 10.26
N PHE A 16 11.79 23.39 9.75
CA PHE A 16 11.96 23.03 8.34
C PHE A 16 11.14 23.93 7.41
N VAL A 17 9.88 24.23 7.75
CA VAL A 17 9.04 25.17 6.98
C VAL A 17 9.67 26.55 6.93
N VAL A 18 10.15 27.06 8.07
CA VAL A 18 10.84 28.36 8.12
C VAL A 18 12.08 28.36 7.22
N LEU A 19 12.89 27.30 7.25
CA LEU A 19 14.10 27.19 6.45
C LEU A 19 13.82 27.01 4.94
N SER A 20 12.62 26.52 4.60
CA SER A 20 12.15 26.29 3.23
C SER A 20 11.60 27.56 2.57
N PHE A 21 11.43 28.66 3.31
CA PHE A 21 11.04 29.93 2.70
C PHE A 21 12.10 30.40 1.69
N HIS A 22 11.62 30.85 0.53
CA HIS A 22 12.45 31.30 -0.57
C HIS A 22 12.72 32.79 -0.42
N ILE A 23 13.96 33.16 -0.12
CA ILE A 23 14.43 34.53 -0.16
C ILE A 23 15.25 34.70 -1.44
N GLN A 24 14.81 35.62 -2.31
CA GLN A 24 15.47 35.88 -3.60
C GLN A 24 15.64 34.62 -4.48
N LYS A 25 14.57 33.84 -4.64
CA LYS A 25 14.49 32.63 -5.50
C LYS A 25 15.33 31.42 -5.04
N LYS A 26 15.98 31.49 -3.87
CA LYS A 26 16.66 30.34 -3.23
C LYS A 26 16.13 30.16 -1.81
N PRO A 27 16.00 28.91 -1.32
CA PRO A 27 15.62 28.69 0.07
C PRO A 27 16.75 29.15 1.01
N ILE A 28 16.39 29.59 2.21
CA ILE A 28 17.33 30.17 3.21
C ILE A 28 18.52 29.25 3.49
N PHE A 29 18.31 27.94 3.47
CA PHE A 29 19.39 26.96 3.66
C PHE A 29 20.58 27.15 2.68
N TYR A 30 20.33 27.55 1.42
CA TYR A 30 21.38 27.78 0.44
C TYR A 30 22.28 28.95 0.83
N HIS A 31 21.68 30.02 1.36
CA HIS A 31 22.44 31.19 1.81
C HIS A 31 23.27 30.86 3.05
N LEU A 32 22.73 30.04 3.96
CA LEU A 32 23.49 29.55 5.13
C LEU A 32 24.68 28.67 4.72
N THR A 33 24.50 27.82 3.71
CA THR A 33 25.60 26.97 3.21
C THR A 33 26.66 27.78 2.46
N GLU A 34 26.29 28.87 1.79
CA GLU A 34 27.22 29.79 1.14
C GLU A 34 28.06 30.58 2.16
N ILE A 35 27.45 31.02 3.28
CA ILE A 35 28.15 31.68 4.40
C ILE A 35 29.11 30.72 5.11
N MET A 36 28.78 29.43 5.20
CA MET A 36 29.63 28.42 5.84
C MET A 36 30.83 27.99 4.98
N GLY A 37 31.01 28.54 3.77
CA GLY A 37 32.15 28.29 2.91
C GLY A 37 32.24 26.84 2.39
N PRO A 38 33.44 26.31 2.10
CA PRO A 38 33.61 25.01 1.43
C PRO A 38 33.00 23.83 2.23
N LEU A 39 32.93 23.96 3.56
CA LEU A 39 32.27 23.00 4.44
C LEU A 39 30.79 22.85 4.12
N GLY A 40 30.09 23.95 3.83
CA GLY A 40 28.67 23.93 3.48
C GLY A 40 28.42 23.16 2.19
N THR A 41 29.25 23.38 1.17
CA THR A 41 29.15 22.69 -0.11
C THR A 41 29.46 21.20 -0.02
N ASP A 42 30.45 20.80 0.79
CA ASP A 42 30.81 19.40 0.97
C ASP A 42 29.76 18.63 1.79
N ILE A 43 29.18 19.28 2.80
CA ILE A 43 28.04 18.73 3.56
C ILE A 43 26.84 18.53 2.65
N GLN A 44 26.48 19.53 1.84
CA GLN A 44 25.35 19.41 0.92
C GLN A 44 25.57 18.30 -0.12
N LYS A 45 26.78 18.18 -0.67
CA LYS A 45 27.16 17.14 -1.63
C LYS A 45 27.16 15.74 -1.00
N SER A 46 27.64 15.61 0.24
CA SER A 46 27.66 14.33 0.95
C SER A 46 26.25 13.87 1.34
N ILE A 47 25.39 14.77 1.84
CA ILE A 47 23.97 14.49 2.09
C ILE A 47 23.29 14.04 0.80
N GLY A 48 23.48 14.78 -0.30
CA GLY A 48 22.91 14.41 -1.61
C GLY A 48 23.35 13.02 -2.09
N LYS A 49 24.64 12.68 -1.92
CA LYS A 49 25.16 11.33 -2.22
C LYS A 49 24.53 10.25 -1.33
N SER A 50 24.39 10.51 -0.04
CA SER A 50 23.79 9.56 0.91
C SER A 50 22.31 9.32 0.64
N VAL A 51 21.53 10.37 0.37
CA VAL A 51 20.12 10.25 -0.01
C VAL A 51 19.99 9.47 -1.33
N LYS A 52 20.79 9.81 -2.35
CA LYS A 52 20.77 9.09 -3.64
C LYS A 52 21.11 7.61 -3.47
N ARG A 53 22.10 7.28 -2.64
CA ARG A 53 22.44 5.88 -2.29
C ARG A 53 21.30 5.18 -1.56
N GLY A 54 20.68 5.85 -0.59
CA GLY A 54 19.52 5.33 0.15
C GLY A 54 18.33 5.04 -0.77
N MET A 55 17.99 5.98 -1.66
CA MET A 55 16.94 5.79 -2.65
C MET A 55 17.24 4.63 -3.61
N LYS A 56 18.48 4.52 -4.11
CA LYS A 56 18.89 3.41 -4.98
C LYS A 56 18.75 2.07 -4.27
N LYS A 57 19.26 1.97 -3.04
CA LYS A 57 19.19 0.75 -2.23
C LYS A 57 17.75 0.38 -1.86
N SER A 58 16.91 1.37 -1.53
CA SER A 58 15.48 1.13 -1.28
C SER A 58 14.75 0.65 -2.53
N SER A 59 15.12 1.17 -3.71
CA SER A 59 14.57 0.71 -4.99
C SER A 59 15.01 -0.71 -5.32
N GLU A 60 16.28 -1.06 -5.07
CA GLU A 60 16.81 -2.42 -5.24
C GLU A 60 16.08 -3.40 -4.32
N ILE A 61 15.95 -3.09 -3.03
CA ILE A 61 15.21 -3.92 -2.06
C ILE A 61 13.74 -4.07 -2.48
N GLY A 62 13.10 -3.02 -2.97
CA GLY A 62 11.73 -3.09 -3.48
C GLY A 62 11.60 -3.99 -4.71
N GLN A 63 12.54 -3.91 -5.65
CA GLN A 63 12.55 -4.78 -6.83
C GLN A 63 12.82 -6.25 -6.46
N ASP A 64 13.76 -6.50 -5.56
CA ASP A 64 14.05 -7.85 -5.05
C ASP A 64 12.84 -8.44 -4.32
N PHE A 65 12.15 -7.63 -3.52
CA PHE A 65 10.94 -8.08 -2.82
C PHE A 65 9.81 -8.44 -3.80
N ILE A 66 9.66 -7.70 -4.89
CA ILE A 66 8.64 -7.96 -5.92
C ILE A 66 9.04 -9.14 -6.82
N GLN A 67 10.32 -9.27 -7.19
CA GLN A 67 10.79 -10.37 -8.04
C GLN A 67 10.75 -11.71 -7.29
N ASN A 68 11.12 -11.73 -6.01
CA ASN A 68 11.07 -12.95 -5.19
C ASN A 68 9.64 -13.31 -4.73
N ASN A 69 8.67 -12.39 -4.84
CA ASN A 69 7.25 -12.67 -4.61
C ASN A 69 6.46 -12.93 -5.91
N LYS A 70 7.10 -13.07 -7.07
CA LYS A 70 6.39 -13.56 -8.26
C LYS A 70 6.07 -15.04 -8.01
N PRO A 71 4.78 -15.42 -7.88
CA PRO A 71 4.43 -16.81 -7.68
C PRO A 71 4.88 -17.60 -8.91
N GLU A 72 5.63 -18.68 -8.68
CA GLU A 72 6.14 -19.58 -9.72
C GLU A 72 4.98 -20.31 -10.44
N TYR A 73 3.81 -20.34 -9.82
CA TYR A 73 2.56 -20.84 -10.37
C TYR A 73 1.53 -19.71 -10.42
N GLN A 74 1.07 -19.35 -11.63
CA GLN A 74 -0.25 -18.74 -11.78
C GLN A 74 -1.28 -19.83 -11.55
N ASP A 75 -1.64 -20.04 -10.30
CA ASP A 75 -2.81 -20.85 -9.99
C ASP A 75 -4.01 -20.05 -10.51
N TYR A 76 -4.57 -20.49 -11.65
CA TYR A 76 -5.86 -20.03 -12.13
C TYR A 76 -6.93 -20.60 -11.22
N VAL A 77 -6.95 -20.11 -9.97
CA VAL A 77 -8.10 -20.34 -9.11
C VAL A 77 -9.20 -19.50 -9.74
N GLU A 78 -10.10 -20.17 -10.44
CA GLU A 78 -11.38 -19.61 -10.85
C GLU A 78 -12.06 -19.14 -9.56
N SER A 79 -11.83 -17.88 -9.20
CA SER A 79 -12.40 -17.31 -8.00
C SER A 79 -13.90 -17.29 -8.26
N LYS A 80 -14.61 -18.30 -7.75
CA LYS A 80 -16.05 -18.19 -7.51
C LYS A 80 -16.18 -17.01 -6.56
N ARG A 81 -16.34 -15.82 -7.14
CA ARG A 81 -16.66 -14.59 -6.44
C ARG A 81 -17.95 -14.91 -5.68
N SER A 82 -17.82 -15.22 -4.40
CA SER A 82 -18.90 -15.09 -3.44
C SER A 82 -19.11 -13.60 -3.22
N SER A 83 -19.62 -12.95 -4.25
CA SER A 83 -20.13 -11.60 -4.18
C SER A 83 -21.38 -11.64 -5.03
N GLY A 84 -22.51 -11.69 -4.33
CA GLY A 84 -23.82 -11.91 -4.91
C GLY A 84 -24.04 -11.06 -6.15
N LYS A 85 -24.27 -11.73 -7.28
CA LYS A 85 -25.11 -11.17 -8.32
C LYS A 85 -26.53 -11.61 -8.02
N LEU A 86 -27.27 -10.71 -7.38
CA LEU A 86 -28.70 -10.57 -7.56
C LEU A 86 -29.02 -10.75 -9.06
N GLY A 87 -29.97 -11.63 -9.41
CA GLY A 87 -30.64 -11.49 -10.69
C GLY A 87 -31.10 -12.74 -11.44
N HIS A 88 -30.84 -13.96 -10.96
CA HIS A 88 -31.42 -15.13 -11.62
C HIS A 88 -31.77 -16.23 -10.64
N SER A 89 -32.98 -16.77 -10.78
CA SER A 89 -33.34 -18.13 -10.35
C SER A 89 -33.76 -18.35 -8.89
N LYS A 90 -34.41 -17.40 -8.20
CA LYS A 90 -35.14 -17.77 -6.95
C LYS A 90 -36.30 -18.73 -7.24
N GLU A 91 -37.00 -18.53 -8.36
CA GLU A 91 -38.15 -19.36 -8.75
C GLU A 91 -37.72 -20.75 -9.24
N THR A 92 -36.65 -20.84 -10.05
CA THR A 92 -36.13 -22.13 -10.54
C THR A 92 -35.48 -22.96 -9.42
N VAL A 93 -34.84 -22.32 -8.43
CA VAL A 93 -34.31 -23.03 -7.26
C VAL A 93 -35.44 -23.55 -6.36
N LEU A 94 -36.50 -22.76 -6.14
CA LEU A 94 -37.67 -23.21 -5.41
C LEU A 94 -38.41 -24.36 -6.13
N GLU A 95 -38.42 -24.33 -7.45
CA GLU A 95 -39.05 -25.36 -8.28
C GLU A 95 -38.23 -26.67 -8.27
N GLU A 96 -36.90 -26.59 -8.30
CA GLU A 96 -36.02 -27.75 -8.11
C GLU A 96 -36.17 -28.36 -6.70
N ILE A 97 -36.17 -27.53 -5.65
CA ILE A 97 -36.35 -28.01 -4.28
C ILE A 97 -37.70 -28.70 -4.11
N ARG A 98 -38.79 -28.10 -4.62
CA ARG A 98 -40.13 -28.70 -4.55
C ARG A 98 -40.20 -30.03 -5.32
N LYS A 99 -39.46 -30.15 -6.42
CA LYS A 99 -39.41 -31.37 -7.23
C LYS A 99 -38.62 -32.48 -6.54
N GLU A 100 -37.52 -32.15 -5.86
CA GLU A 100 -36.76 -33.10 -5.03
C GLU A 100 -37.54 -33.58 -3.81
N GLU A 101 -38.28 -32.68 -3.14
CA GLU A 101 -39.11 -33.04 -1.99
C GLU A 101 -40.23 -34.01 -2.38
N LYS A 102 -40.91 -33.76 -3.51
CA LYS A 102 -41.92 -34.69 -4.02
C LYS A 102 -41.33 -36.06 -4.35
N ARG A 103 -40.15 -36.11 -4.98
CA ARG A 103 -39.50 -37.39 -5.33
C ARG A 103 -39.15 -38.20 -4.09
N LYS A 104 -38.64 -37.57 -3.04
CA LYS A 104 -38.36 -38.23 -1.76
C LYS A 104 -39.63 -38.72 -1.07
N LEU A 105 -40.73 -37.98 -1.18
CA LEU A 105 -42.01 -38.41 -0.61
C LEU A 105 -42.56 -39.66 -1.34
N ASP A 106 -42.49 -39.68 -2.67
CA ASP A 106 -42.92 -40.83 -3.48
C ASP A 106 -42.03 -42.07 -3.25
N GLU A 107 -40.72 -41.87 -3.04
CA GLU A 107 -39.78 -42.93 -2.65
C GLU A 107 -40.15 -43.53 -1.28
N LEU A 108 -40.55 -42.70 -0.30
CA LEU A 108 -40.95 -43.16 1.03
C LEU A 108 -42.33 -43.85 1.05
N ILE A 109 -43.25 -43.43 0.18
CA ILE A 109 -44.58 -44.05 0.06
C ILE A 109 -44.49 -45.42 -0.63
N ASN A 110 -43.62 -45.57 -1.64
CA ASN A 110 -43.42 -46.85 -2.35
C ASN A 110 -42.44 -47.80 -1.65
N SER A 111 -41.70 -47.35 -0.64
CA SER A 111 -40.78 -48.20 0.15
C SER A 111 -41.42 -48.82 1.40
N ASN A 112 -42.75 -48.78 1.51
CA ASN A 112 -43.56 -49.35 2.60
C ASN A 112 -44.70 -50.20 2.01
#